data_AF-A0A7V9ZLZ5-F1
#
_entry.id   AF-A0A7V9ZLZ5-F1
#
_cell.length_a   1.000
_cell.length_b   1.000
_cell.length_c   1.000
_cell.angle_alpha   90.00
_cell.angle_beta   90.00
_cell.angle_gamma   90.00
#
_symmetry.space_group_name_H-M   'P 1'
#
loop_
_entity.id
_entity.type
_entity.pdbx_description
1 polymer ?
#
loop_
_entity_poly.entity_id
_entity_poly.type
_entity_poly.pdbx_seq_one_letter_code
_entity_poly.pdbx_strand_id
1 'polypeptide(L)'
;MPPQLNAENLARQFMAFCSDRYPTEGKLMEIAAKLGIDRSLEMMIIVFSLVFRDGIREVSLSKVFGTVENRNDKLAILINFLDSLETQLQEKEERAQSRR
;
A
#
# COMPACT_ATOMS: atom_id res chain seq x y z
N MET A 1 9.86 -3.73 -15.18
CA MET A 1 9.10 -4.20 -14.01
C MET A 1 9.99 -5.11 -13.18
N PRO A 2 9.97 -5.01 -11.84
CA PRO A 2 10.66 -5.98 -10.97
C PRO A 2 10.13 -7.39 -11.24
N PRO A 3 10.99 -8.43 -11.30
CA PRO A 3 10.55 -9.81 -11.53
C PRO A 3 9.65 -10.37 -10.41
N GLN A 4 9.66 -9.72 -9.24
CA GLN A 4 8.85 -10.08 -8.08
C GLN A 4 7.44 -9.46 -8.12
N LEU A 5 7.25 -8.42 -8.94
CA LEU A 5 5.97 -7.74 -9.15
C LEU A 5 5.12 -8.54 -10.16
N ASN A 6 4.63 -9.69 -9.70
CA ASN A 6 3.63 -10.47 -10.44
C ASN A 6 2.28 -10.38 -9.72
N ALA A 7 1.20 -10.56 -10.48
CA ALA A 7 -0.17 -10.44 -9.97
C ALA A 7 -0.45 -11.41 -8.81
N GLU A 8 0.18 -12.59 -8.82
CA GLU A 8 0.01 -13.61 -7.78
C GLU A 8 0.62 -13.18 -6.44
N ASN A 9 1.86 -12.66 -6.45
CA ASN A 9 2.54 -12.15 -5.25
C ASN A 9 1.82 -10.94 -4.71
N LEU A 10 1.36 -10.06 -5.59
CA LEU A 10 0.59 -8.88 -5.24
C LEU A 10 -0.73 -9.25 -4.55
N ALA A 11 -1.51 -10.17 -5.14
CA ALA A 11 -2.73 -10.68 -4.54
C ALA A 11 -2.48 -11.43 -3.22
N ARG A 12 -1.38 -12.19 -3.13
CA ARG A 12 -0.99 -12.91 -1.90
C ARG A 12 -0.67 -11.95 -0.76
N GLN A 13 0.11 -10.90 -1.01
CA GLN A 13 0.43 -9.88 0.00
C GLN A 13 -0.81 -9.07 0.38
N PHE A 14 -1.67 -8.75 -0.59
CA PHE A 14 -2.94 -8.07 -0.34
C PHE A 14 -3.87 -8.89 0.55
N MET A 15 -4.04 -10.19 0.27
CA MET A 15 -4.84 -11.09 1.10
C MET A 15 -4.22 -11.24 2.50
N ALA A 16 -2.89 -11.33 2.61
CA ALA A 16 -2.21 -11.38 3.89
C ALA A 16 -2.52 -10.13 4.74
N PHE A 17 -2.39 -8.93 4.16
CA PHE A 17 -2.74 -7.66 4.80
C PHE A 17 -4.23 -7.59 5.19
N CYS A 18 -5.12 -8.04 4.31
CA CYS A 18 -6.56 -8.05 4.57
C CYS A 18 -6.95 -9.07 5.66
N SER A 19 -6.20 -10.15 5.82
CA SER A 19 -6.40 -11.14 6.89
C SER A 19 -5.73 -10.78 8.22
N ASP A 20 -4.81 -9.82 8.22
CA ASP A 20 -4.03 -9.43 9.40
C ASP A 20 -4.89 -8.72 10.47
N ARG A 21 -4.75 -9.08 11.75
CA ARG A 21 -5.51 -8.42 12.82
C ARG A 21 -4.95 -7.06 13.21
N TYR A 22 -3.68 -6.77 12.92
CA TYR A 22 -3.00 -5.52 13.28
C TYR A 22 -2.19 -4.99 12.09
N PRO A 23 -2.84 -4.27 11.16
CA PRO A 23 -2.12 -3.57 10.10
C PRO A 23 -1.34 -2.40 10.70
N THR A 24 -0.11 -2.19 10.23
CA THR A 24 0.72 -1.04 10.56
C THR A 24 1.40 -0.54 9.30
N GLU A 25 1.80 0.73 9.27
CA GLU A 25 2.55 1.31 8.13
C GLU A 25 3.86 0.54 7.86
N GLY A 26 4.52 0.04 8.93
CA GLY A 26 5.71 -0.80 8.80
C GLY A 26 5.46 -2.08 7.99
N LYS A 27 4.30 -2.72 8.14
CA LYS A 27 3.93 -3.90 7.35
C LYS A 27 3.70 -3.55 5.87
N LEU A 28 3.19 -2.36 5.57
CA LEU A 28 3.06 -1.88 4.19
C LEU A 28 4.44 -1.67 3.55
N MET A 29 5.40 -1.10 4.30
CA MET A 29 6.79 -0.98 3.85
C MET A 29 7.45 -2.35 3.64
N GLU A 30 7.21 -3.33 4.51
CA GLU A 30 7.71 -4.69 4.31
C GLU A 30 7.13 -5.36 3.06
N ILE A 31 5.84 -5.13 2.77
CA ILE A 31 5.19 -5.61 1.54
C ILE A 31 5.85 -4.95 0.33
N ALA A 32 6.12 -3.63 0.38
CA ALA A 32 6.82 -2.91 -0.67
C ALA A 32 8.23 -3.48 -0.93
N ALA A 33 8.97 -3.78 0.15
CA ALA A 33 10.28 -4.42 0.06
C ALA A 33 10.22 -5.83 -0.55
N LYS A 34 9.22 -6.64 -0.15
CA LYS A 34 9.01 -8.00 -0.71
C LYS A 34 8.62 -7.97 -2.19
N LEU A 35 7.91 -6.93 -2.63
CA LEU A 35 7.52 -6.74 -4.02
C LEU A 35 8.62 -6.07 -4.87
N GLY A 36 9.71 -5.61 -4.25
CA GLY A 36 10.80 -4.91 -4.92
C GLY A 36 10.39 -3.54 -5.48
N ILE A 37 9.34 -2.94 -4.92
CA ILE A 37 8.86 -1.59 -5.26
C ILE A 37 9.41 -0.53 -4.29
N ASP A 38 10.27 -0.95 -3.36
CA ASP A 38 10.90 -0.10 -2.34
C ASP A 38 11.72 1.06 -2.92
N ARG A 39 12.16 0.92 -4.18
CA ARG A 39 13.04 1.86 -4.86
C ARG A 39 12.32 3.03 -5.54
N SER A 40 11.01 2.95 -5.75
CA SER A 40 10.23 4.00 -6.40
C SER A 40 8.99 4.32 -5.59
N LEU A 41 8.98 5.53 -5.01
CA LEU A 41 7.82 6.09 -4.31
C LEU A 41 6.58 6.10 -5.21
N GLU A 42 6.75 6.40 -6.50
CA GLU A 42 5.66 6.40 -7.48
C GLU A 42 5.06 5.00 -7.65
N MET A 43 5.90 3.96 -7.74
CA MET A 43 5.41 2.58 -7.81
C MET A 43 4.70 2.16 -6.53
N MET A 44 5.19 2.57 -5.35
CA MET A 44 4.49 2.32 -4.10
C MET A 44 3.11 2.98 -4.11
N ILE A 45 3.03 4.27 -4.45
CA ILE A 45 1.78 5.02 -4.50
C ILE A 45 0.80 4.35 -5.48
N ILE A 46 1.26 4.00 -6.68
CA ILE A 46 0.42 3.32 -7.69
C ILE A 46 -0.12 1.98 -7.14
N VAL A 47 0.75 1.13 -6.59
CA VAL A 47 0.35 -0.19 -6.10
C VAL A 47 -0.60 -0.09 -4.91
N PHE A 48 -0.31 0.74 -3.91
CA PHE A 48 -1.17 0.88 -2.73
C PHE A 48 -2.48 1.60 -3.06
N SER A 49 -2.46 2.61 -3.95
CA SER A 49 -3.66 3.34 -4.37
C SER A 49 -4.58 2.52 -5.26
N LEU A 50 -4.06 1.76 -6.22
CA LEU A 50 -4.90 1.00 -7.16
C LEU A 50 -5.27 -0.40 -6.65
N VAL A 51 -4.38 -1.08 -5.93
CA VAL A 51 -4.60 -2.48 -5.55
C VAL A 51 -5.23 -2.58 -4.17
N PHE A 52 -4.71 -1.82 -3.21
CA PHE A 52 -5.15 -1.97 -1.83
C PHE A 52 -6.41 -1.17 -1.55
N ARG A 53 -6.51 0.07 -2.03
CA ARG A 53 -7.70 0.91 -1.81
C ARG A 53 -8.94 0.34 -2.48
N ASP A 54 -8.83 -0.01 -3.77
CA ASP A 54 -9.97 -0.55 -4.53
C ASP A 54 -10.22 -2.02 -4.19
N GLY A 55 -9.17 -2.80 -3.92
CA GLY A 55 -9.30 -4.15 -3.39
C GLY A 55 -10.04 -4.20 -2.04
N ILE A 56 -9.73 -3.33 -1.08
CA ILE A 56 -10.47 -3.25 0.20
C ILE A 56 -11.94 -2.84 -0.01
N ARG A 57 -12.25 -2.17 -1.13
CA ARG A 57 -13.62 -1.81 -1.52
C ARG A 57 -14.39 -2.97 -2.13
N GLU A 58 -13.75 -3.80 -2.95
CA GLU A 58 -14.40 -4.90 -3.67
C GLU A 58 -14.42 -6.23 -2.89
N VAL A 59 -13.56 -6.41 -1.90
CA VAL A 59 -13.46 -7.67 -1.16
C VAL A 59 -14.54 -7.80 -0.09
N SER A 60 -15.15 -8.99 -0.03
CA SER A 60 -16.27 -9.31 0.86
C SER A 60 -15.96 -9.04 2.35
N LEU A 61 -16.57 -7.97 2.88
CA LEU A 61 -16.48 -7.51 4.29
C LEU A 61 -16.65 -8.66 5.31
N SER A 62 -17.70 -9.46 5.14
CA SER A 62 -18.10 -10.49 6.11
C SER A 62 -17.19 -11.72 6.15
N LYS A 63 -16.37 -11.96 5.12
CA LYS A 63 -15.49 -13.15 5.05
C LYS A 63 -14.03 -12.83 5.32
N VAL A 64 -13.61 -11.58 5.08
CA VAL A 64 -12.19 -11.20 5.14
C VAL A 64 -11.88 -10.29 6.31
N PHE A 65 -12.75 -9.33 6.64
CA PHE A 65 -12.50 -8.36 7.70
C PHE A 65 -13.19 -8.71 9.02
N GLY A 66 -14.23 -9.56 8.95
CA GLY A 66 -15.06 -9.94 10.10
C GLY A 66 -16.02 -8.83 10.53
N THR A 67 -15.48 -7.62 10.76
CA THR A 67 -16.19 -6.42 11.19
C THR A 67 -15.89 -5.23 10.28
N VAL A 68 -16.85 -4.31 10.15
CA VAL A 68 -16.69 -3.08 9.35
C VAL A 68 -15.65 -2.13 9.96
N GLU A 69 -15.53 -2.11 11.29
CA GLU A 69 -14.55 -1.30 12.03
C GLU A 69 -13.11 -1.68 11.65
N ASN A 70 -12.77 -2.98 11.70
CA ASN A 70 -11.46 -3.46 11.25
C ASN A 70 -11.12 -2.99 9.83
N ARG A 71 -12.09 -3.01 8.92
CA ARG A 71 -11.90 -2.57 7.52
C ARG A 71 -11.62 -1.08 7.43
N ASN A 72 -12.34 -0.27 8.21
CA ASN A 72 -12.13 1.17 8.26
C ASN A 72 -10.78 1.53 8.88
N ASP A 73 -10.34 0.80 9.91
CA ASP A 73 -9.02 1.01 10.52
C ASP A 73 -7.89 0.69 9.52
N LYS A 74 -7.99 -0.41 8.76
CA LYS A 74 -6.99 -0.73 7.72
C LYS A 74 -6.95 0.32 6.63
N LEU A 75 -8.13 0.81 6.23
CA LEU A 75 -8.26 1.80 5.18
C LEU A 75 -7.71 3.16 5.64
N ALA A 76 -7.92 3.53 6.90
CA ALA A 76 -7.32 4.72 7.50
C ALA A 76 -5.80 4.65 7.53
N ILE A 77 -5.23 3.51 7.96
CA ILE A 77 -3.77 3.28 7.94
C ILE A 77 -3.21 3.36 6.51
N LEU A 78 -3.91 2.77 5.55
CA LEU A 78 -3.51 2.83 4.14
C LEU A 78 -3.51 4.27 3.61
N ILE A 79 -4.53 5.06 3.94
CA ILE A 79 -4.64 6.47 3.53
C ILE A 79 -3.49 7.28 4.14
N ASN A 80 -3.26 7.18 5.45
CA ASN A 80 -2.19 7.90 6.12
C ASN A 80 -0.81 7.54 5.52
N PHE A 81 -0.61 6.27 5.18
CA PHE A 81 0.61 5.82 4.53
C PHE A 81 0.78 6.41 3.12
N LEU A 82 -0.30 6.46 2.34
CA LEU A 82 -0.30 7.09 1.01
C LEU A 82 0.02 8.58 1.10
N ASP A 83 -0.62 9.31 2.02
CA ASP A 83 -0.37 10.74 2.24
C ASP A 83 1.11 10.99 2.61
N SER A 84 1.70 10.11 3.43
CA SER A 84 3.13 10.17 3.77
C SER A 84 4.02 9.96 2.55
N LEU A 85 3.69 9.00 1.67
CA LEU A 85 4.44 8.74 0.44
C LEU A 85 4.32 9.89 -0.56
N GLU A 86 3.12 10.46 -0.71
CA GLU A 86 2.87 11.61 -1.58
C GLU A 86 3.66 12.84 -1.11
N THR A 87 3.65 13.12 0.20
CA THR A 87 4.46 14.20 0.79
C THR A 87 5.96 14.00 0.50
N GLN A 88 6.47 12.78 0.71
CA GLN A 88 7.87 12.45 0.41
C GLN A 88 8.22 12.59 -1.08
N LEU A 89 7.28 12.24 -1.96
CA LEU A 89 7.45 12.41 -3.40
C LEU A 89 7.52 13.89 -3.77
N GLN A 90 6.59 14.70 -3.26
CA GLN A 90 6.58 16.14 -3.49
C GLN A 90 7.88 16.80 -3.00
N GLU A 91 8.35 16.49 -1.78
CA GLU A 91 9.63 17.00 -1.27
C GLU A 91 10.80 16.61 -2.18
N LYS A 92 10.79 15.40 -2.74
CA LYS A 92 11.83 14.91 -3.64
C LYS A 92 11.81 15.65 -4.97
N GLU A 93 10.63 15.97 -5.49
CA GLU A 93 10.45 16.77 -6.71
C GLU A 93 10.89 18.22 -6.50
N GLU A 94 10.53 18.84 -5.38
CA GLU A 94 10.95 20.20 -5.01
C GLU A 94 12.48 20.29 -4.83
N ARG A 95 13.10 19.28 -4.21
CA ARG A 95 14.58 19.16 -4.12
C ARG A 95 15.24 18.96 -5.48
N ALA A 96 14.56 18.30 -6.43
CA ALA A 96 15.08 18.10 -7.78
C ALA A 96 14.97 19.37 -8.62
N GLN A 97 13.88 20.15 -8.45
CA GLN A 97 13.70 21.44 -9.11
C GLN A 97 14.64 22.52 -8.56
N SER A 98 14.85 22.59 -7.24
CA SER A 98 15.79 23.55 -6.63
C SER A 98 17.26 23.28 -6.96
N ARG A 99 17.59 22.11 -7.52
CA ARG A 99 18.94 21.74 -7.99
C ARG A 99 19.15 21.92 -9.49
N ARG A 100 18.16 22.42 -10.23
CA ARG A 100 18.25 22.77 -11.66
C ARG A 100 18.26 24.28 -11.83
#